data_AF-A0A9J6ZY92-F1
#
_entry.id   AF-A0A9J6ZY92-F1
#
_cell.length_a   1.000
_cell.length_b   1.000
_cell.length_c   1.000
_cell.angle_alpha   90.00
_cell.angle_beta   90.00
_cell.angle_gamma   90.00
#
_symmetry.space_group_name_H-M   'P 1'
#
loop_
_entity.id
_entity.type
_entity.pdbx_description
1 polymer ?
#
loop_
_entity_poly.entity_id
_entity_poly.type
_entity_poly.pdbx_seq_one_letter_code
_entity_poly.pdbx_strand_id
1 'polypeptide(L)'
;MDIVPYLKLMVQKNGSDLFFSTGAPPNLKAEGDCRPIGSTPLQPGQVRKLAYSVMSDDQIHEFEATLECNMAISISKLGRFRVNVFRQRGDVAMVIRYIKGVIPPVEQLNLPVILKDLILQKHGLILVVGATGSGKSTTLAAMLEHRNQNMYGHILTIEDPIEYLYTHKRSIVDQREVGIDTLSYENALKNAMREAPDVIQIGEIRDMETMKYAIAYAETGHLCLSTLHSNNANQALDRIINFFPDTARQQLYMDLSLNLKAVISQRLVRNVNGQRLPAVEILLLTSYISELIQKGDIHGIKEAMEQGTERGMQTFDQSLYKLYREERISLEEALSHADSRNNLSLKIRLSEGASPGFSGNLGITEKQP
;
A
#
# COMPACT_ATOMS: atom_id res chain seq x y z
N MET A 1 36.08 4.40 -8.43
CA MET A 1 35.45 4.60 -7.11
C MET A 1 34.50 3.43 -6.96
N ASP A 2 34.59 2.67 -5.88
CA ASP A 2 33.72 1.50 -5.64
C ASP A 2 32.44 1.97 -4.93
N ILE A 3 31.29 1.47 -5.37
CA ILE A 3 29.98 1.79 -4.82
C ILE A 3 29.65 0.98 -3.57
N VAL A 4 30.23 -0.22 -3.43
CA VAL A 4 29.88 -1.20 -2.38
C VAL A 4 30.05 -0.64 -0.96
N PRO A 5 31.09 0.15 -0.62
CA PRO A 5 31.21 0.75 0.70
C PRO A 5 30.03 1.66 1.09
N TYR A 6 29.47 2.41 0.13
CA TYR A 6 28.31 3.27 0.37
C TYR A 6 27.05 2.43 0.62
N LEU A 7 26.85 1.37 -0.16
CA LEU A 7 25.73 0.44 0.03
C LEU A 7 25.81 -0.27 1.39
N LYS A 8 27.02 -0.67 1.82
CA LYS A 8 27.23 -1.27 3.15
C LYS A 8 26.89 -0.29 4.26
N LEU A 9 27.34 0.97 4.15
CA LEU A 9 27.02 2.02 5.13
C LEU A 9 25.50 2.29 5.18
N MET A 10 24.84 2.34 4.02
CA MET A 10 23.40 2.51 3.93
C MET A 10 22.65 1.43 4.72
N VAL A 11 22.99 0.16 4.54
CA VAL A 11 22.37 -0.95 5.29
C VAL A 11 22.67 -0.84 6.79
N GLN A 12 23.93 -0.58 7.18
CA GLN A 12 24.32 -0.45 8.59
C GLN A 12 23.62 0.68 9.34
N LYS A 13 23.20 1.73 8.63
CA LYS A 13 22.53 2.91 9.18
C LYS A 13 21.02 2.88 8.98
N ASN A 14 20.44 1.75 8.55
CA ASN A 14 19.01 1.64 8.20
C ASN A 14 18.56 2.75 7.23
N GLY A 15 19.43 3.09 6.28
CA GLY A 15 19.17 4.14 5.30
C GLY A 15 18.15 3.73 4.25
N SER A 16 17.30 4.66 3.83
CA SER A 16 16.29 4.47 2.80
C SER A 16 16.83 4.78 1.40
N ASP A 17 17.59 5.87 1.26
CA ASP A 17 18.05 6.36 -0.04
C ASP A 17 19.51 6.91 0.05
N LEU A 18 20.33 6.64 -0.96
CA LEU A 18 21.62 7.26 -1.21
C LEU A 18 21.53 8.19 -2.41
N PHE A 19 22.17 9.35 -2.33
CA PHE A 19 22.17 10.37 -3.37
C PHE A 19 23.61 10.67 -3.81
N PHE A 20 23.83 10.65 -5.12
CA PHE A 20 25.09 11.01 -5.75
C PHE A 20 24.82 12.10 -6.79
N SER A 21 25.39 13.29 -6.58
CA SER A 21 25.27 14.42 -7.51
C SER A 21 26.56 15.23 -7.50
N THR A 22 27.00 15.67 -8.68
CA THR A 22 28.19 16.52 -8.85
C THR A 22 28.07 17.80 -8.01
N GLY A 23 29.13 18.15 -7.30
CA GLY A 23 29.20 19.34 -6.43
C GLY A 23 28.69 19.12 -5.01
N ALA A 24 28.10 17.96 -4.69
CA ALA A 24 27.71 17.58 -3.33
C ALA A 24 28.50 16.35 -2.86
N PRO A 25 28.76 16.18 -1.56
CA PRO A 25 29.19 14.88 -1.04
C PRO A 25 28.07 13.84 -1.26
N PRO A 26 28.39 12.53 -1.32
CA PRO A 26 27.35 11.50 -1.26
C PRO A 26 26.47 11.72 -0.03
N ASN A 27 25.15 11.62 -0.17
CA ASN A 27 24.22 11.82 0.94
C ASN A 27 23.45 10.53 1.23
N LEU A 28 23.19 10.27 2.51
CA LEU A 28 22.39 9.15 3.00
C LEU A 28 21.15 9.70 3.69
N LYS A 29 19.98 9.23 3.27
CA LYS A 29 18.73 9.45 4.00
C LYS A 29 18.44 8.27 4.91
N ALA A 30 18.26 8.54 6.19
CA ALA A 30 17.84 7.56 7.20
C ALA A 30 16.80 8.20 8.12
N GLU A 31 15.71 7.48 8.42
CA GLU A 31 14.63 7.94 9.31
C GLU A 31 14.01 9.30 8.94
N GLY A 32 14.10 9.71 7.66
CA GLY A 32 13.57 10.98 7.16
C GLY A 32 14.61 12.11 7.05
N ASP A 33 15.74 11.98 7.75
CA ASP A 33 16.85 12.94 7.72
C ASP A 33 17.85 12.60 6.61
N CYS A 34 18.27 13.60 5.83
CA CYS A 34 19.32 13.46 4.82
C CYS A 34 20.65 14.01 5.38
N ARG A 35 21.71 13.18 5.42
CA ARG A 35 23.01 13.55 5.98
C ARG A 35 24.15 13.21 5.01
N PRO A 36 25.18 14.06 4.90
CA PRO A 36 26.32 13.80 4.03
C PRO A 36 27.20 12.67 4.60
N ILE A 37 27.74 11.85 3.69
CA ILE A 37 28.78 10.85 3.97
C ILE A 37 30.13 11.52 3.71
N GLY A 38 30.77 11.98 4.79
CA GLY A 38 31.99 12.78 4.71
C GLY A 38 31.73 14.22 4.25
N SER A 39 32.80 14.92 3.88
CA SER A 39 32.76 16.35 3.53
C SER A 39 33.21 16.67 2.11
N THR A 40 33.73 15.68 1.36
CA THR A 40 34.32 15.91 0.04
C THR A 40 33.26 15.91 -1.05
N PRO A 41 33.09 17.02 -1.80
CA PRO A 41 32.16 17.07 -2.92
C PRO A 41 32.59 16.19 -4.09
N LEU A 42 31.61 15.53 -4.73
CA LEU A 42 31.83 14.75 -5.94
C LEU A 42 32.20 15.66 -7.11
N GLN A 43 33.32 15.37 -7.76
CA GLN A 43 33.83 16.14 -8.89
C GLN A 43 33.10 15.76 -10.20
N PRO A 44 33.11 16.64 -11.22
CA PRO A 44 32.54 16.32 -12.53
C PRO A 44 33.03 14.98 -13.08
N GLY A 45 32.10 14.18 -13.61
CA GLY A 45 32.37 12.84 -14.13
C GLY A 45 32.58 11.73 -13.08
N GLN A 46 32.70 12.02 -11.77
CA GLN A 46 32.81 10.96 -10.75
C GLN A 46 31.53 10.13 -10.63
N VAL A 47 30.36 10.79 -10.65
CA VAL A 47 29.07 10.09 -10.60
C VAL A 47 28.87 9.23 -11.84
N ARG A 48 29.26 9.71 -13.04
CA ARG A 48 29.23 8.91 -14.28
C ARG A 48 30.06 7.64 -14.13
N LYS A 49 31.29 7.76 -13.62
CA LYS A 49 32.16 6.59 -13.37
C LYS A 49 31.55 5.59 -12.38
N LEU A 50 30.85 6.08 -11.35
CA LEU A 50 30.14 5.23 -10.40
C LEU A 50 28.94 4.52 -11.05
N ALA A 51 28.06 5.27 -11.72
CA ALA A 51 26.88 4.72 -12.39
C ALA A 51 27.28 3.65 -13.43
N TYR A 52 28.27 3.95 -14.28
CA TYR A 52 28.69 3.02 -15.34
C TYR A 52 29.38 1.77 -14.78
N SER A 53 29.91 1.82 -13.55
CA SER A 53 30.50 0.63 -12.91
C SER A 53 29.47 -0.40 -12.45
N VAL A 54 28.19 -0.04 -12.39
CA VAL A 54 27.09 -0.93 -12.01
C VAL A 54 26.13 -1.24 -13.15
N MET A 55 26.22 -0.51 -14.26
CA MET A 55 25.38 -0.69 -15.45
C MET A 55 25.98 -1.75 -16.39
N SER A 56 25.13 -2.49 -17.11
CA SER A 56 25.53 -3.26 -18.27
C SER A 56 25.75 -2.36 -19.49
N ASP A 57 26.42 -2.88 -20.53
CA ASP A 57 26.65 -2.14 -21.77
C ASP A 57 25.32 -1.69 -22.43
N ASP A 58 24.30 -2.55 -22.41
CA ASP A 58 22.96 -2.22 -22.92
C ASP A 58 22.30 -1.09 -22.12
N GLN A 59 22.42 -1.10 -20.79
CA GLN A 59 21.90 -0.04 -19.92
C GLN A 59 22.65 1.29 -20.12
N ILE A 60 23.95 1.24 -20.41
CA ILE A 60 24.74 2.42 -20.74
C ILE A 60 24.24 3.01 -22.07
N HIS A 61 24.07 2.19 -23.10
CA HIS A 61 23.55 2.63 -24.38
C HIS A 61 22.13 3.22 -24.25
N GLU A 62 21.25 2.57 -23.49
CA GLU A 62 19.92 3.07 -23.20
C GLU A 62 19.99 4.44 -22.51
N PHE A 63 20.74 4.55 -21.41
CA PHE A 63 20.91 5.81 -20.68
C PHE A 63 21.47 6.94 -21.55
N GLU A 64 22.42 6.65 -22.43
CA GLU A 64 22.99 7.65 -23.33
C GLU A 64 21.98 8.11 -24.40
N ALA A 65 21.02 7.26 -24.78
CA ALA A 65 19.96 7.59 -25.72
C ALA A 65 18.76 8.30 -25.08
N THR A 66 18.34 7.88 -23.89
CA THR A 66 17.09 8.33 -23.23
C THR A 66 17.33 9.33 -22.10
N LEU A 67 18.58 9.49 -21.65
CA LEU A 67 19.02 10.35 -20.53
C LEU A 67 18.53 9.89 -19.15
N GLU A 68 17.91 8.72 -19.07
CA GLU A 68 17.32 8.14 -17.85
C GLU A 68 17.46 6.61 -17.87
N CYS A 69 17.77 6.00 -16.73
CA CYS A 69 17.82 4.54 -16.61
C CYS A 69 17.39 4.11 -15.21
N ASN A 70 16.47 3.14 -15.15
CA ASN A 70 16.04 2.47 -13.93
C ASN A 70 16.56 1.04 -13.95
N MET A 71 17.21 0.62 -12.87
CA MET A 71 17.76 -0.72 -12.77
C MET A 71 17.73 -1.20 -11.32
N ALA A 72 17.96 -2.50 -11.14
CA ALA A 72 18.16 -3.09 -9.83
C ALA A 72 19.52 -3.78 -9.76
N ILE A 73 20.19 -3.70 -8.61
CA ILE A 73 21.42 -4.42 -8.31
C ILE A 73 21.24 -5.25 -7.04
N SER A 74 21.81 -6.45 -7.03
CA SER A 74 21.80 -7.34 -5.87
C SER A 74 23.22 -7.58 -5.40
N ILE A 75 23.53 -7.19 -4.17
CA ILE A 75 24.84 -7.40 -3.56
C ILE A 75 24.72 -8.49 -2.49
N SER A 76 25.47 -9.57 -2.67
CA SER A 76 25.50 -10.69 -1.73
C SER A 76 25.73 -10.20 -0.29
N LYS A 77 24.91 -10.68 0.64
CA LYS A 77 24.89 -10.32 2.08
C LYS A 77 24.46 -8.90 2.43
N LEU A 78 24.27 -7.98 1.46
CA LEU A 78 23.74 -6.64 1.73
C LEU A 78 22.27 -6.50 1.35
N GLY A 79 21.84 -7.13 0.25
CA GLY A 79 20.46 -7.11 -0.24
C GLY A 79 20.35 -6.52 -1.64
N ARG A 80 19.13 -6.13 -2.01
CA ARG A 80 18.80 -5.57 -3.33
C ARG A 80 18.61 -4.06 -3.22
N PHE A 81 19.03 -3.37 -4.26
CA PHE A 81 18.97 -1.92 -4.36
C PHE A 81 18.39 -1.53 -5.70
N ARG A 82 17.49 -0.55 -5.71
CA ARG A 82 17.02 0.07 -6.94
C ARG A 82 17.86 1.29 -7.23
N VAL A 83 18.37 1.40 -8.44
CA VAL A 83 19.21 2.50 -8.90
C VAL A 83 18.47 3.25 -9.99
N ASN A 84 18.32 4.55 -9.80
CA ASN A 84 17.84 5.47 -10.82
C ASN A 84 19.01 6.38 -11.21
N VAL A 85 19.35 6.40 -12.49
CA VAL A 85 20.41 7.23 -13.08
C VAL A 85 19.77 8.21 -14.05
N PHE A 86 20.12 9.49 -13.94
CA PHE A 86 19.52 10.56 -14.74
C PHE A 86 20.51 11.69 -15.00
N ARG A 87 20.17 12.62 -15.89
CA ARG A 87 20.96 13.84 -16.16
C ARG A 87 20.46 15.02 -15.34
N GLN A 88 21.38 15.81 -14.78
CA GLN A 88 21.06 17.08 -14.14
C GLN A 88 22.15 18.11 -14.46
N ARG A 89 21.75 19.29 -14.97
CA ARG A 89 22.66 20.41 -15.33
C ARG A 89 23.89 19.98 -16.16
N GLY A 90 23.71 19.03 -17.08
CA GLY A 90 24.77 18.50 -17.95
C GLY A 90 25.60 17.35 -17.36
N ASP A 91 25.51 17.10 -16.06
CA ASP A 91 26.17 16.00 -15.36
C ASP A 91 25.24 14.80 -15.14
N VAL A 92 25.83 13.65 -14.77
CA VAL A 92 25.11 12.45 -14.34
C VAL A 92 24.81 12.55 -12.85
N ALA A 93 23.59 12.20 -12.45
CA ALA A 93 23.15 12.02 -11.07
C ALA A 93 22.62 10.60 -10.88
N MET A 94 22.67 10.11 -9.65
CA MET A 94 22.22 8.77 -9.31
C MET A 94 21.59 8.73 -7.92
N VAL A 95 20.44 8.06 -7.81
CA VAL A 95 19.76 7.78 -6.54
C VAL A 95 19.64 6.28 -6.38
N ILE A 96 19.98 5.78 -5.19
CA ILE A 96 19.90 4.35 -4.86
C ILE A 96 18.96 4.17 -3.68
N ARG A 97 17.95 3.33 -3.83
CA ARG A 97 17.01 2.96 -2.76
C ARG A 97 17.30 1.54 -2.29
N TYR A 98 17.31 1.32 -0.98
CA TYR A 98 17.44 -0.02 -0.41
C TYR A 98 16.07 -0.70 -0.37
N ILE A 99 15.98 -1.92 -0.92
CA ILE A 99 14.76 -2.73 -0.91
C ILE A 99 14.79 -3.61 0.34
N LYS A 100 13.73 -3.54 1.15
CA LYS A 100 13.68 -4.24 2.43
C LYS A 100 13.47 -5.75 2.20
N GLY A 101 14.36 -6.56 2.76
CA GLY A 101 14.20 -8.02 2.77
C GLY A 101 13.43 -8.54 3.99
N VAL A 102 13.30 -7.75 5.06
CA VAL A 102 12.59 -8.17 6.28
C VAL A 102 11.16 -7.67 6.22
N ILE A 103 10.22 -8.60 6.14
CA ILE A 103 8.78 -8.35 6.17
C ILE A 103 8.28 -8.62 7.59
N PRO A 104 7.77 -7.60 8.32
CA PRO A 104 7.21 -7.81 9.65
C PRO A 104 5.94 -8.69 9.57
N PRO A 105 5.75 -9.63 10.52
CA PRO A 105 4.52 -10.41 10.59
C PRO A 105 3.32 -9.52 10.97
N VAL A 106 2.12 -9.95 10.59
CA VAL A 106 0.85 -9.23 10.78
C VAL A 106 0.67 -8.75 12.24
N GLU A 107 1.03 -9.57 13.22
CA GLU A 107 0.95 -9.22 14.66
C GLU A 107 1.82 -8.02 15.04
N GLN A 108 3.07 -7.99 14.56
CA GLN A 108 4.01 -6.93 14.89
C GLN A 108 3.58 -5.59 14.29
N LEU A 109 2.83 -5.62 13.20
CA LEU A 109 2.24 -4.45 12.58
C LEU A 109 1.00 -3.95 13.32
N ASN A 110 0.52 -4.63 14.35
CA ASN A 110 -0.75 -4.33 15.04
C ASN A 110 -1.97 -4.39 14.09
N LEU A 111 -1.91 -5.26 13.09
CA LEU A 111 -2.98 -5.44 12.13
C LEU A 111 -4.03 -6.44 12.65
N PRO A 112 -5.30 -6.34 12.22
CA PRO A 112 -6.34 -7.27 12.63
C PRO A 112 -6.05 -8.71 12.18
N VAL A 113 -6.29 -9.69 13.07
CA VAL A 113 -5.92 -11.11 12.84
C VAL A 113 -6.64 -11.72 11.63
N ILE A 114 -7.85 -11.25 11.32
CA ILE A 114 -8.65 -11.72 10.17
C ILE A 114 -7.92 -11.60 8.82
N LEU A 115 -6.93 -10.71 8.71
CA LEU A 115 -6.10 -10.58 7.50
C LEU A 115 -5.33 -11.87 7.18
N LYS A 116 -5.01 -12.67 8.20
CA LYS A 116 -4.40 -14.00 8.03
C LYS A 116 -5.36 -14.98 7.38
N ASP A 117 -6.61 -14.97 7.79
CA ASP A 117 -7.63 -15.87 7.22
C ASP A 117 -8.01 -15.44 5.79
N LEU A 118 -8.01 -14.12 5.53
CA LEU A 118 -8.27 -13.57 4.21
C LEU A 118 -7.21 -13.96 3.17
N ILE A 119 -5.93 -13.93 3.52
CA ILE A 119 -4.87 -14.29 2.55
C ILE A 119 -4.81 -15.80 2.27
N LEU A 120 -5.40 -16.64 3.13
CA LEU A 120 -5.48 -18.09 2.93
C LEU A 120 -6.71 -18.50 2.10
N GLN A 121 -7.55 -17.55 1.66
CA GLN A 121 -8.65 -17.85 0.74
C GLN A 121 -8.12 -18.44 -0.57
N LYS A 122 -8.93 -19.28 -1.22
CA LYS A 122 -8.55 -19.94 -2.47
C LYS A 122 -8.64 -18.99 -3.67
N HIS A 123 -9.67 -18.17 -3.71
CA HIS A 123 -9.96 -17.28 -4.82
C HIS A 123 -10.72 -16.03 -4.38
N GLY A 124 -10.79 -15.05 -5.27
CA GLY A 124 -11.52 -13.81 -5.09
C GLY A 124 -10.60 -12.58 -5.08
N LEU A 125 -11.18 -11.40 -4.87
CA LEU A 125 -10.48 -10.12 -4.94
C LEU A 125 -10.36 -9.49 -3.53
N ILE A 126 -9.14 -9.17 -3.11
CA ILE A 126 -8.85 -8.43 -1.89
C ILE A 126 -8.20 -7.09 -2.27
N LEU A 127 -8.79 -6.00 -1.81
CA LEU A 127 -8.26 -4.66 -2.05
C LEU A 127 -7.72 -4.06 -0.76
N VAL A 128 -6.46 -3.62 -0.77
CA VAL A 128 -5.87 -2.84 0.32
C VAL A 128 -5.81 -1.38 -0.10
N VAL A 129 -6.55 -0.52 0.58
CA VAL A 129 -6.74 0.88 0.19
C VAL A 129 -6.27 1.85 1.25
N GLY A 130 -5.92 3.06 0.83
CA GLY A 130 -5.39 4.11 1.70
C GLY A 130 -4.56 5.15 0.95
N ALA A 131 -4.29 6.26 1.61
CA ALA A 131 -3.40 7.30 1.12
C ALA A 131 -1.95 6.79 0.93
N THR A 132 -1.12 7.59 0.26
CA THR A 132 0.33 7.33 0.19
C THR A 132 0.92 7.33 1.60
N GLY A 133 1.80 6.37 1.89
CA GLY A 133 2.40 6.24 3.21
C GLY A 133 1.49 5.68 4.30
N SER A 134 0.27 5.22 3.98
CA SER A 134 -0.62 4.59 4.96
C SER A 134 -0.22 3.16 5.36
N GLY A 135 0.79 2.57 4.70
CA GLY A 135 1.29 1.23 5.00
C GLY A 135 0.71 0.11 4.14
N LYS A 136 -0.06 0.41 3.07
CA LYS A 136 -0.65 -0.59 2.15
C LYS A 136 0.31 -1.70 1.71
N SER A 137 1.46 -1.31 1.13
CA SER A 137 2.46 -2.28 0.64
C SER A 137 3.06 -3.12 1.76
N THR A 138 3.15 -2.57 2.98
CA THR A 138 3.64 -3.33 4.15
C THR A 138 2.60 -4.33 4.62
N THR A 139 1.32 -3.95 4.62
CA THR A 139 0.20 -4.85 4.95
C THR A 139 0.05 -5.97 3.92
N LEU A 140 0.08 -5.64 2.62
CA LEU A 140 0.08 -6.64 1.55
C LEU A 140 1.26 -7.59 1.68
N ALA A 141 2.46 -7.07 1.94
CA ALA A 141 3.63 -7.90 2.11
C ALA A 141 3.51 -8.85 3.31
N ALA A 142 3.04 -8.36 4.45
CA ALA A 142 2.81 -9.20 5.62
C ALA A 142 1.76 -10.29 5.37
N MET A 143 0.71 -9.98 4.60
CA MET A 143 -0.30 -10.96 4.20
C MET A 143 0.31 -12.01 3.27
N LEU A 144 0.91 -11.62 2.14
CA LEU A 144 1.53 -12.54 1.19
C LEU A 144 2.59 -13.42 1.85
N GLU A 145 3.41 -12.84 2.73
CA GLU A 145 4.40 -13.57 3.49
C GLU A 145 3.77 -14.57 4.47
N HIS A 146 2.64 -14.22 5.09
CA HIS A 146 1.88 -15.17 5.90
C HIS A 146 1.39 -16.36 5.06
N ARG A 147 0.88 -16.13 3.85
CA ARG A 147 0.51 -17.23 2.94
C ARG A 147 1.72 -18.05 2.52
N ASN A 148 2.81 -17.40 2.11
CA ASN A 148 4.05 -18.04 1.70
C ASN A 148 4.59 -19.02 2.76
N GLN A 149 4.42 -18.69 4.05
CA GLN A 149 4.80 -19.54 5.18
C GLN A 149 3.84 -20.70 5.45
N ASN A 150 2.57 -20.59 5.07
CA ASN A 150 1.51 -21.49 5.54
C ASN A 150 0.89 -22.36 4.45
N MET A 151 0.99 -21.97 3.18
CA MET A 151 0.33 -22.64 2.05
C MET A 151 1.33 -23.01 0.95
N TYR A 152 1.11 -24.15 0.29
CA TYR A 152 1.81 -24.50 -0.95
C TYR A 152 1.11 -23.84 -2.13
N GLY A 153 1.88 -23.48 -3.15
CA GLY A 153 1.36 -22.88 -4.37
C GLY A 153 2.32 -21.89 -4.99
N HIS A 154 1.84 -21.15 -5.97
CA HIS A 154 2.56 -20.12 -6.68
C HIS A 154 1.95 -18.74 -6.38
N ILE A 155 2.78 -17.84 -5.85
CA ILE A 155 2.47 -16.43 -5.64
C ILE A 155 3.21 -15.63 -6.71
N LEU A 156 2.48 -14.94 -7.56
CA LEU A 156 3.04 -14.05 -8.58
C LEU A 156 2.74 -12.59 -8.22
N THR A 157 3.77 -11.75 -8.14
CA THR A 157 3.60 -10.30 -7.93
C THR A 157 4.02 -9.52 -9.17
N ILE A 158 3.25 -8.48 -9.49
CA ILE A 158 3.56 -7.51 -10.55
C ILE A 158 3.54 -6.14 -9.90
N GLU A 159 4.71 -5.50 -9.81
CA GLU A 159 4.93 -4.32 -8.97
C GLU A 159 5.65 -3.21 -9.76
N ASP A 160 5.46 -1.95 -9.33
CA ASP A 160 6.11 -0.78 -9.92
C ASP A 160 6.40 0.26 -8.82
N PRO A 161 7.55 0.18 -8.12
CA PRO A 161 8.56 -0.90 -8.14
C PRO A 161 8.25 -2.02 -7.14
N ILE A 162 9.13 -3.04 -7.07
CA ILE A 162 9.14 -4.00 -5.95
C ILE A 162 9.56 -3.29 -4.66
N GLU A 163 8.71 -3.35 -3.63
CA GLU A 163 8.95 -2.70 -2.32
C GLU A 163 9.55 -3.64 -1.26
N TYR A 164 9.18 -4.93 -1.32
CA TYR A 164 9.64 -5.98 -0.42
C TYR A 164 10.07 -7.20 -1.22
N LEU A 165 11.14 -7.86 -0.77
CA LEU A 165 11.55 -9.13 -1.34
C LEU A 165 11.03 -10.31 -0.52
N TYR A 166 10.41 -11.25 -1.21
CA TYR A 166 10.07 -12.54 -0.62
C TYR A 166 11.17 -13.56 -0.92
N THR A 167 11.37 -14.47 0.03
CA THR A 167 12.13 -15.70 -0.20
C THR A 167 11.14 -16.84 -0.38
N HIS A 168 11.43 -17.81 -1.24
CA HIS A 168 10.61 -19.02 -1.34
C HIS A 168 10.53 -19.75 0.01
N LYS A 169 9.33 -20.21 0.38
CA LYS A 169 9.08 -21.00 1.61
C LYS A 169 8.22 -22.20 1.28
N ARG A 170 6.96 -22.23 1.74
CA ARG A 170 6.00 -23.26 1.30
C ARG A 170 5.44 -22.92 -0.08
N SER A 171 5.26 -21.63 -0.36
CA SER A 171 4.94 -21.16 -1.72
C SER A 171 6.22 -20.84 -2.50
N ILE A 172 6.13 -21.01 -3.82
CA ILE A 172 7.03 -20.36 -4.78
C ILE A 172 6.54 -18.92 -4.93
N VAL A 173 7.47 -17.97 -5.01
CA VAL A 173 7.16 -16.54 -5.09
C VAL A 173 7.99 -15.92 -6.18
N ASP A 174 7.34 -15.56 -7.29
CA ASP A 174 7.96 -14.87 -8.40
C ASP A 174 7.48 -13.41 -8.43
N GLN A 175 8.42 -12.47 -8.47
CA GLN A 175 8.12 -11.03 -8.47
C GLN A 175 8.61 -10.42 -9.77
N ARG A 176 7.75 -9.63 -10.42
CA ARG A 176 8.03 -8.97 -11.69
C ARG A 176 7.90 -7.46 -11.52
N GLU A 177 9.01 -6.75 -11.69
CA GLU A 177 9.02 -5.28 -11.68
C GLU A 177 8.75 -4.74 -13.09
N VAL A 178 7.79 -3.81 -13.20
CA VAL A 178 7.49 -3.12 -14.45
C VAL A 178 8.68 -2.24 -14.87
N GLY A 179 9.06 -2.33 -16.14
CA GLY A 179 10.24 -1.67 -16.71
C GLY A 179 11.54 -2.46 -16.56
N ILE A 180 11.57 -3.52 -15.74
CA ILE A 180 12.76 -4.36 -15.55
C ILE A 180 12.49 -5.81 -15.98
N ASP A 181 11.49 -6.46 -15.39
CA ASP A 181 11.16 -7.87 -15.65
C ASP A 181 9.98 -8.03 -16.65
N THR A 182 9.28 -6.93 -16.93
CA THR A 182 8.18 -6.84 -17.89
C THR A 182 8.06 -5.43 -18.43
N LEU A 183 7.64 -5.28 -19.68
CA LEU A 183 7.52 -3.96 -20.33
C LEU A 183 6.40 -3.09 -19.73
N SER A 184 5.30 -3.72 -19.31
CA SER A 184 4.13 -3.02 -18.77
C SER A 184 3.29 -3.95 -17.90
N TYR A 185 2.38 -3.37 -17.11
CA TYR A 185 1.33 -4.12 -16.40
C TYR A 185 0.49 -4.96 -17.36
N GLU A 186 0.05 -4.40 -18.48
CA GLU A 186 -0.76 -5.12 -19.47
C GLU A 186 -0.03 -6.36 -20.01
N ASN A 187 1.25 -6.20 -20.39
CA ASN A 187 2.06 -7.32 -20.87
C ASN A 187 2.23 -8.40 -19.79
N ALA A 188 2.47 -7.99 -18.55
CA ALA A 188 2.62 -8.93 -17.43
C ALA A 188 1.32 -9.69 -17.16
N LEU A 189 0.20 -8.96 -17.03
CA LEU A 189 -1.12 -9.51 -16.71
C LEU A 189 -1.65 -10.42 -17.82
N LYS A 190 -1.34 -10.14 -19.09
CA LYS A 190 -1.70 -11.00 -20.21
C LYS A 190 -0.96 -12.34 -20.17
N ASN A 191 0.29 -12.35 -19.72
CA ASN A 191 1.12 -13.56 -19.68
C ASN A 191 0.96 -14.35 -18.37
N ALA A 192 0.64 -13.67 -17.28
CA ALA A 192 0.46 -14.26 -15.95
C ALA A 192 -0.57 -15.42 -15.90
N MET A 193 -1.60 -15.41 -16.75
CA MET A 193 -2.54 -16.54 -16.88
C MET A 193 -1.86 -17.87 -17.28
N ARG A 194 -0.71 -17.81 -17.95
CA ARG A 194 0.09 -18.97 -18.37
C ARG A 194 1.22 -19.30 -17.40
N GLU A 195 1.42 -18.46 -16.39
CA GLU A 195 2.42 -18.62 -15.34
C GLU A 195 1.85 -19.46 -14.16
N ALA A 196 0.61 -19.94 -14.29
CA ALA A 196 -0.10 -20.79 -13.32
C ALA A 196 0.00 -20.29 -11.86
N PRO A 197 -0.33 -19.01 -11.56
CA PRO A 197 -0.40 -18.54 -10.18
C PRO A 197 -1.58 -19.18 -9.43
N ASP A 198 -1.45 -19.35 -8.12
CA ASP A 198 -2.60 -19.53 -7.22
C ASP A 198 -3.04 -18.18 -6.64
N VAL A 199 -2.07 -17.28 -6.46
CA VAL A 199 -2.25 -15.91 -5.99
C VAL A 199 -1.56 -14.97 -6.94
N ILE A 200 -2.25 -13.92 -7.34
CA ILE A 200 -1.67 -12.83 -8.09
C ILE A 200 -1.80 -11.54 -7.29
N GLN A 201 -0.69 -10.83 -7.10
CA GLN A 201 -0.72 -9.47 -6.59
C GLN A 201 -0.41 -8.51 -7.72
N ILE A 202 -1.37 -7.64 -8.02
CA ILE A 202 -1.27 -6.60 -9.03
C ILE A 202 -1.03 -5.30 -8.27
N GLY A 203 0.03 -4.55 -8.58
CA GLY A 203 0.46 -3.32 -7.90
C GLY A 203 -0.66 -2.36 -7.45
N GLU A 204 -0.80 -1.26 -8.17
CA GLU A 204 -1.87 -0.29 -7.91
C GLU A 204 -2.82 -0.25 -9.12
N ILE A 205 -4.11 -0.48 -8.89
CA ILE A 205 -5.12 -0.30 -9.93
C ILE A 205 -5.43 1.20 -10.06
N ARG A 206 -5.09 1.75 -11.22
CA ARG A 206 -5.28 3.16 -11.56
C ARG A 206 -6.33 3.40 -12.64
N ASP A 207 -6.72 2.36 -13.35
CA ASP A 207 -7.58 2.42 -14.53
C ASP A 207 -8.52 1.21 -14.65
N MET A 208 -9.43 1.32 -15.62
CA MET A 208 -10.44 0.31 -15.93
C MET A 208 -9.81 -1.01 -16.38
N GLU A 209 -8.77 -0.98 -17.21
CA GLU A 209 -8.20 -2.19 -17.80
C GLU A 209 -7.50 -3.05 -16.74
N THR A 210 -6.73 -2.43 -15.85
CA THR A 210 -6.11 -3.13 -14.72
C THR A 210 -7.15 -3.71 -13.77
N MET A 211 -8.25 -2.98 -13.52
CA MET A 211 -9.37 -3.48 -12.70
C MET A 211 -10.06 -4.68 -13.35
N LYS A 212 -10.29 -4.66 -14.67
CA LYS A 212 -10.85 -5.80 -15.41
C LYS A 212 -9.99 -7.04 -15.28
N TYR A 213 -8.66 -6.91 -15.41
CA TYR A 213 -7.76 -8.04 -15.16
C TYR A 213 -7.91 -8.56 -13.72
N ALA A 214 -7.92 -7.67 -12.72
CA ALA A 214 -8.04 -8.09 -11.33
C ALA A 214 -9.34 -8.86 -11.05
N ILE A 215 -10.46 -8.43 -11.64
CA ILE A 215 -11.76 -9.14 -11.57
C ILE A 215 -11.68 -10.48 -12.30
N ALA A 216 -11.15 -10.51 -13.51
CA ALA A 216 -11.04 -11.73 -14.31
C ALA A 216 -10.17 -12.79 -13.62
N TYR A 217 -9.07 -12.40 -12.96
CA TYR A 217 -8.26 -13.31 -12.14
C TYR A 217 -9.08 -13.89 -10.99
N ALA A 218 -9.82 -13.05 -10.28
CA ALA A 218 -10.68 -13.48 -9.18
C ALA A 218 -11.78 -14.45 -9.64
N GLU A 219 -12.40 -14.18 -10.79
CA GLU A 219 -13.45 -15.01 -11.40
C GLU A 219 -12.92 -16.36 -11.89
N THR A 220 -11.71 -16.39 -12.44
CA THR A 220 -11.08 -17.61 -12.96
C THR A 220 -10.46 -18.49 -11.87
N GLY A 221 -10.74 -18.21 -10.59
CA GLY A 221 -10.38 -19.07 -9.47
C GLY A 221 -9.06 -18.73 -8.79
N HIS A 222 -8.48 -17.55 -9.04
CA HIS A 222 -7.27 -17.07 -8.38
C HIS A 222 -7.61 -16.18 -7.20
N LEU A 223 -6.73 -16.11 -6.19
CA LEU A 223 -6.79 -15.03 -5.21
C LEU A 223 -6.03 -13.82 -5.78
N CYS A 224 -6.76 -12.77 -6.12
CA CYS A 224 -6.21 -11.53 -6.63
C CYS A 224 -6.11 -10.49 -5.51
N LEU A 225 -4.93 -9.91 -5.32
CA LEU A 225 -4.68 -8.81 -4.40
C LEU A 225 -4.26 -7.57 -5.15
N SER A 226 -4.76 -6.41 -4.74
CA SER A 226 -4.28 -5.14 -5.29
C SER A 226 -4.45 -3.97 -4.34
N THR A 227 -3.86 -2.83 -4.71
CA THR A 227 -4.03 -1.58 -3.99
C THR A 227 -4.82 -0.55 -4.78
N LEU A 228 -5.53 0.30 -4.05
CA LEU A 228 -6.16 1.51 -4.58
C LEU A 228 -5.87 2.71 -3.68
N HIS A 229 -5.76 3.90 -4.28
CA HIS A 229 -5.83 5.15 -3.53
C HIS A 229 -7.28 5.51 -3.23
N SER A 230 -7.71 5.22 -2.01
CA SER A 230 -9.01 5.65 -1.48
C SER A 230 -8.90 5.83 0.03
N ASN A 231 -9.77 6.63 0.63
CA ASN A 231 -9.72 6.89 2.07
C ASN A 231 -10.37 5.77 2.88
N ASN A 232 -11.40 5.12 2.34
CA ASN A 232 -12.20 4.08 3.00
C ASN A 232 -12.84 3.12 1.98
N ALA A 233 -13.56 2.11 2.46
CA ALA A 233 -14.04 1.01 1.62
C ALA A 233 -15.13 1.45 0.64
N ASN A 234 -16.10 2.25 1.09
CA ASN A 234 -17.18 2.73 0.22
C ASN A 234 -16.65 3.68 -0.87
N GLN A 235 -15.74 4.61 -0.53
CA GLN A 235 -15.10 5.47 -1.55
C GLN A 235 -14.22 4.66 -2.53
N ALA A 236 -13.67 3.52 -2.09
CA ALA A 236 -12.91 2.65 -2.98
C ALA A 236 -13.83 2.01 -4.03
N LEU A 237 -15.01 1.55 -3.63
CA LEU A 237 -16.03 1.05 -4.54
C LEU A 237 -16.51 2.15 -5.51
N ASP A 238 -16.83 3.35 -5.01
CA ASP A 238 -17.18 4.50 -5.85
C ASP A 238 -16.09 4.82 -6.89
N ARG A 239 -14.83 4.80 -6.47
CA ARG A 239 -13.70 5.03 -7.38
C ARG A 239 -13.60 3.96 -8.46
N ILE A 240 -13.80 2.68 -8.11
CA ILE A 240 -13.82 1.58 -9.07
C ILE A 240 -14.96 1.78 -10.07
N ILE A 241 -16.16 2.11 -9.60
CA ILE A 241 -17.34 2.36 -10.46
C ILE A 241 -17.07 3.49 -11.46
N ASN A 242 -16.34 4.52 -11.02
CA ASN A 242 -15.97 5.67 -11.86
C ASN A 242 -14.90 5.36 -12.92
N PHE A 243 -14.20 4.21 -12.85
CA PHE A 243 -13.36 3.76 -13.96
C PHE A 243 -14.19 3.29 -15.16
N PHE A 244 -15.43 2.85 -14.94
CA PHE A 244 -16.24 2.21 -15.96
C PHE A 244 -17.32 3.18 -16.49
N PRO A 245 -17.58 3.16 -17.82
CA PRO A 245 -18.69 3.90 -18.40
C PRO A 245 -20.03 3.33 -17.89
N ASP A 246 -21.08 4.15 -17.91
CA ASP A 246 -22.42 3.78 -17.41
C ASP A 246 -22.93 2.46 -18.01
N THR A 247 -22.64 2.20 -19.28
CA THR A 247 -23.04 0.98 -19.99
C THR A 247 -22.43 -0.31 -19.44
N ALA A 248 -21.28 -0.21 -18.76
CA ALA A 248 -20.57 -1.36 -18.18
C ALA A 248 -20.81 -1.53 -16.67
N ARG A 249 -21.47 -0.57 -16.01
CA ARG A 249 -21.63 -0.58 -14.54
C ARG A 249 -22.45 -1.74 -14.01
N GLN A 250 -23.52 -2.13 -14.70
CA GLN A 250 -24.34 -3.28 -14.27
C GLN A 250 -23.53 -4.57 -14.24
N GLN A 251 -22.68 -4.80 -15.24
CA GLN A 251 -21.77 -5.94 -15.26
C GLN A 251 -20.74 -5.83 -14.13
N LEU A 252 -20.13 -4.66 -13.95
CA LEU A 252 -19.17 -4.42 -12.86
C LEU A 252 -19.77 -4.73 -11.48
N TYR A 253 -21.00 -4.28 -11.20
CA TYR A 253 -21.68 -4.58 -9.95
C TYR A 253 -21.89 -6.07 -9.75
N MET A 254 -22.32 -6.78 -10.80
CA MET A 254 -22.45 -8.22 -10.76
C MET A 254 -21.10 -8.89 -10.46
N ASP A 255 -20.05 -8.52 -11.18
CA ASP A 255 -18.72 -9.12 -11.03
C ASP A 255 -18.14 -8.87 -9.63
N LEU A 256 -18.25 -7.65 -9.11
CA LEU A 256 -17.79 -7.32 -7.77
C LEU A 256 -18.60 -8.06 -6.70
N SER A 257 -19.91 -8.21 -6.89
CA SER A 257 -20.78 -8.93 -5.95
C SER A 257 -20.43 -10.41 -5.82
N LEU A 258 -19.88 -11.02 -6.88
CA LEU A 258 -19.45 -12.42 -6.89
C LEU A 258 -18.02 -12.61 -6.42
N ASN A 259 -17.12 -11.70 -6.81
CA ASN A 259 -15.68 -11.94 -6.74
C ASN A 259 -14.98 -11.21 -5.60
N LEU A 260 -15.52 -10.08 -5.10
CA LEU A 260 -14.91 -9.37 -3.97
C LEU A 260 -14.87 -10.26 -2.73
N LYS A 261 -13.79 -10.21 -1.95
CA LYS A 261 -13.71 -10.88 -0.64
C LYS A 261 -13.62 -9.87 0.47
N ALA A 262 -12.76 -8.88 0.31
CA ALA A 262 -12.59 -7.83 1.31
C ALA A 262 -12.06 -6.53 0.71
N VAL A 263 -12.41 -5.41 1.35
CA VAL A 263 -11.71 -4.14 1.22
C VAL A 263 -11.14 -3.78 2.58
N ILE A 264 -9.82 -3.66 2.65
CA ILE A 264 -9.06 -3.32 3.86
C ILE A 264 -8.56 -1.90 3.68
N SER A 265 -9.17 -0.94 4.39
CA SER A 265 -8.75 0.45 4.35
C SER A 265 -7.85 0.78 5.53
N GLN A 266 -6.73 1.45 5.27
CA GLN A 266 -5.73 1.72 6.30
C GLN A 266 -5.34 3.19 6.37
N ARG A 267 -5.21 3.67 7.61
CA ARG A 267 -4.63 4.97 7.99
C ARG A 267 -3.59 4.75 9.09
N LEU A 268 -2.55 5.58 9.15
CA LEU A 268 -1.59 5.55 10.25
C LEU A 268 -1.86 6.73 11.18
N VAL A 269 -2.14 6.42 12.44
CA VAL A 269 -2.32 7.38 13.54
C VAL A 269 -1.09 7.37 14.44
N ARG A 270 -0.86 8.45 15.17
CA ARG A 270 0.20 8.55 16.18
C ARG A 270 -0.29 8.03 17.53
N ASN A 271 0.51 7.15 18.13
CA ASN A 271 0.27 6.69 19.49
C ASN A 271 0.75 7.73 20.52
N VAL A 272 0.44 7.49 21.79
CA VAL A 272 0.86 8.33 22.92
C VAL A 272 2.38 8.47 23.04
N ASN A 273 3.16 7.54 22.47
CA ASN A 273 4.62 7.55 22.43
C ASN A 273 5.19 8.17 21.13
N GLY A 274 4.34 8.76 20.28
CA GLY A 274 4.73 9.38 19.00
C GLY A 274 5.00 8.42 17.84
N GLN A 275 4.91 7.11 18.05
CA GLN A 275 5.06 6.07 17.01
C GLN A 275 3.78 5.90 16.21
N ARG A 276 3.87 5.34 14.99
CA ARG A 276 2.71 5.11 14.12
C ARG A 276 2.04 3.77 14.42
N LEU A 277 0.70 3.78 14.46
CA LEU A 277 -0.15 2.60 14.56
C LEU A 277 -1.18 2.59 13.43
N PRO A 278 -1.56 1.43 12.89
CA PRO A 278 -2.63 1.36 11.91
C PRO A 278 -4.00 1.46 12.58
N ALA A 279 -4.83 2.38 12.10
CA ALA A 279 -6.28 2.28 12.20
C ALA A 279 -6.77 1.60 10.91
N VAL A 280 -7.61 0.56 11.04
CA VAL A 280 -7.98 -0.30 9.92
C VAL A 280 -9.49 -0.45 9.87
N GLU A 281 -10.08 -0.13 8.72
CA GLU A 281 -11.45 -0.47 8.37
C GLU A 281 -11.46 -1.73 7.50
N ILE A 282 -12.43 -2.63 7.74
CA ILE A 282 -12.54 -3.91 7.06
C ILE A 282 -13.99 -4.11 6.61
N LEU A 283 -14.18 -4.09 5.29
CA LEU A 283 -15.40 -4.56 4.63
C LEU A 283 -15.18 -6.00 4.18
N LEU A 284 -16.13 -6.88 4.48
CA LEU A 284 -16.14 -8.27 4.02
C LEU A 284 -17.35 -8.51 3.11
N LEU A 285 -17.17 -9.30 2.05
CA LEU A 285 -18.29 -9.69 1.19
C LEU A 285 -19.16 -10.73 1.90
N THR A 286 -20.23 -10.25 2.54
CA THR A 286 -21.34 -11.09 3.03
C THR A 286 -22.45 -11.14 1.99
N SER A 287 -23.43 -12.04 2.15
CA SER A 287 -24.61 -12.10 1.26
C SER A 287 -25.34 -10.76 1.17
N TYR A 288 -25.43 -10.01 2.28
CA TYR A 288 -26.09 -8.71 2.29
C TYR A 288 -25.25 -7.63 1.57
N ILE A 289 -23.92 -7.61 1.79
CA ILE A 289 -23.03 -6.70 1.06
C ILE A 289 -23.04 -7.01 -0.44
N SER A 290 -23.08 -8.29 -0.82
CA SER A 290 -23.22 -8.72 -2.22
C SER A 290 -24.49 -8.15 -2.86
N GLU A 291 -25.63 -8.23 -2.17
CA GLU A 291 -26.90 -7.67 -2.65
C GLU A 291 -26.84 -6.14 -2.80
N LEU A 292 -26.24 -5.44 -1.83
CA LEU A 292 -26.05 -3.99 -1.89
C LEU A 292 -25.17 -3.58 -3.07
N ILE A 293 -24.04 -4.28 -3.29
CA ILE A 293 -23.16 -4.05 -4.43
C ILE A 293 -23.92 -4.28 -5.74
N GLN A 294 -24.65 -5.38 -5.87
CA GLN A 294 -25.41 -5.71 -7.08
C GLN A 294 -26.48 -4.65 -7.42
N LYS A 295 -27.10 -4.04 -6.39
CA LYS A 295 -28.05 -2.94 -6.53
C LYS A 295 -27.39 -1.57 -6.77
N GLY A 296 -26.07 -1.47 -6.61
CA GLY A 296 -25.34 -0.20 -6.65
C GLY A 296 -25.58 0.69 -5.41
N ASP A 297 -26.09 0.13 -4.31
CA ASP A 297 -26.30 0.86 -3.06
C ASP A 297 -25.01 0.89 -2.21
N ILE A 298 -24.08 1.76 -2.62
CA ILE A 298 -22.80 1.93 -1.91
C ILE A 298 -22.97 2.63 -0.56
N HIS A 299 -24.06 3.38 -0.37
CA HIS A 299 -24.32 4.07 0.89
C HIS A 299 -24.68 3.08 2.01
N GLY A 300 -25.58 2.13 1.72
CA GLY A 300 -25.98 1.09 2.67
C GLY A 300 -24.83 0.21 3.15
N ILE A 301 -23.74 0.10 2.38
CA ILE A 301 -22.56 -0.70 2.75
C ILE A 301 -21.93 -0.21 4.06
N LYS A 302 -21.91 1.10 4.32
CA LYS A 302 -21.29 1.64 5.53
C LYS A 302 -22.06 1.24 6.80
N GLU A 303 -23.39 1.33 6.75
CA GLU A 303 -24.26 0.90 7.84
C GLU A 303 -24.18 -0.61 8.08
N ALA A 304 -24.18 -1.39 7.00
CA ALA A 304 -24.02 -2.84 7.06
C ALA A 304 -22.67 -3.26 7.69
N MET A 305 -21.60 -2.53 7.39
CA MET A 305 -20.28 -2.75 7.98
C MET A 305 -20.26 -2.43 9.48
N GLU A 306 -20.91 -1.35 9.90
CA GLU A 306 -21.00 -0.96 11.31
C GLU A 306 -21.70 -2.02 12.16
N GLN A 307 -22.72 -2.68 11.61
CA GLN A 307 -23.47 -3.75 12.28
C GLN A 307 -22.75 -5.11 12.25
N GLY A 308 -21.82 -5.32 11.31
CA GLY A 308 -21.22 -6.63 11.03
C GLY A 308 -20.00 -7.03 11.86
N THR A 309 -19.82 -6.43 13.04
CA THR A 309 -18.61 -6.62 13.86
C THR A 309 -18.34 -8.07 14.27
N GLU A 310 -19.38 -8.87 14.52
CA GLU A 310 -19.25 -10.30 14.86
C GLU A 310 -18.58 -11.13 13.76
N ARG A 311 -18.66 -10.68 12.50
CA ARG A 311 -18.03 -11.34 11.35
C ARG A 311 -16.63 -10.80 11.05
N GLY A 312 -16.11 -9.90 11.91
CA GLY A 312 -14.80 -9.26 11.74
C GLY A 312 -14.80 -8.03 10.83
N MET A 313 -15.98 -7.52 10.43
CA MET A 313 -16.07 -6.19 9.83
C MET A 313 -15.83 -5.11 10.89
N GLN A 314 -15.30 -3.97 10.49
CA GLN A 314 -15.18 -2.82 11.37
C GLN A 314 -15.06 -1.55 10.55
N THR A 315 -15.68 -0.47 10.98
CA THR A 315 -15.49 0.87 10.39
C THR A 315 -14.24 1.55 10.97
N PHE A 316 -13.76 2.61 10.30
CA PHE A 316 -12.67 3.42 10.86
C PHE A 316 -13.01 3.99 12.24
N ASP A 317 -14.23 4.50 12.42
CA ASP A 317 -14.66 5.10 13.68
C ASP A 317 -14.67 4.04 14.81
N GLN A 318 -15.04 2.79 14.52
CA GLN A 318 -14.93 1.67 15.47
C GLN A 318 -13.47 1.33 15.79
N SER A 319 -12.59 1.28 14.78
CA SER A 319 -11.16 1.02 14.97
C SER A 319 -10.49 2.12 15.82
N LEU A 320 -10.76 3.39 15.53
CA LEU A 320 -10.23 4.53 16.27
C LEU A 320 -10.77 4.59 17.70
N TYR A 321 -12.06 4.34 17.87
CA TYR A 321 -12.66 4.24 19.20
C TYR A 321 -12.00 3.15 20.06
N LYS A 322 -11.71 1.98 19.47
CA LYS A 322 -10.99 0.90 20.15
C LYS A 322 -9.58 1.34 20.57
N LEU A 323 -8.81 1.94 19.66
CA LEU A 323 -7.46 2.43 19.96
C LEU A 323 -7.46 3.51 21.05
N TYR A 324 -8.45 4.40 21.06
CA TYR A 324 -8.63 5.42 22.10
C TYR A 324 -8.96 4.79 23.45
N ARG A 325 -9.91 3.85 23.48
CA ARG A 325 -10.31 3.14 24.71
C ARG A 325 -9.22 2.27 25.32
N GLU A 326 -8.31 1.77 24.49
CA GLU A 326 -7.09 1.06 24.92
C GLU A 326 -5.96 2.03 25.33
N GLU A 327 -6.23 3.34 25.40
CA GLU A 327 -5.27 4.41 25.74
C GLU A 327 -4.05 4.45 24.81
N ARG A 328 -4.18 3.91 23.60
CA ARG A 328 -3.08 3.85 22.63
C ARG A 328 -2.90 5.15 21.86
N ILE A 329 -3.98 5.91 21.66
CA ILE A 329 -4.00 7.19 20.94
C ILE A 329 -4.76 8.24 21.77
N SER A 330 -4.47 9.52 21.55
CA SER A 330 -5.20 10.61 22.20
C SER A 330 -6.60 10.79 21.60
N LEU A 331 -7.49 11.46 22.34
CA LEU A 331 -8.82 11.84 21.84
C LEU A 331 -8.72 12.72 20.58
N GLU A 332 -7.77 13.66 20.57
CA GLU A 332 -7.55 14.55 19.42
C GLU A 332 -7.10 13.77 18.17
N GLU A 333 -6.20 12.80 18.35
CA GLU A 333 -5.74 11.94 17.26
C GLU A 333 -6.90 11.09 16.71
N ALA A 334 -7.71 10.50 17.60
CA ALA A 334 -8.88 9.72 17.20
C ALA A 334 -9.89 10.56 16.40
N LEU A 335 -10.23 11.76 16.88
CA LEU A 335 -11.21 12.64 16.25
C LEU A 335 -10.73 13.28 14.94
N SER A 336 -9.43 13.53 14.78
CA SER A 336 -8.86 14.11 13.56
C SER A 336 -8.79 13.12 12.40
N HIS A 337 -8.73 11.81 12.70
CA HIS A 337 -8.65 10.74 11.69
C HIS A 337 -9.98 9.98 11.50
N ALA A 338 -11.03 10.38 12.22
CA ALA A 338 -12.37 9.82 12.10
C ALA A 338 -12.99 10.09 10.73
N ASP A 339 -13.80 9.15 10.26
CA ASP A 339 -14.67 9.37 9.10
C ASP A 339 -15.79 10.37 9.46
N SER A 340 -16.36 10.24 10.66
CA SER A 340 -17.30 11.21 11.22
C SER A 340 -16.85 11.64 12.61
N ARG A 341 -16.20 12.80 12.67
CA ARG A 341 -15.78 13.42 13.94
C ARG A 341 -16.94 13.55 14.93
N ASN A 342 -18.13 13.91 14.43
CA ASN A 342 -19.31 14.07 15.28
C ASN A 342 -19.79 12.72 15.85
N ASN A 343 -19.90 11.69 15.01
CA ASN A 343 -20.37 10.38 15.47
C ASN A 343 -19.39 9.76 16.45
N LEU A 344 -18.09 9.83 16.17
CA LEU A 344 -17.06 9.31 17.08
C LEU A 344 -17.06 10.07 18.42
N SER A 345 -17.16 11.40 18.39
CA SER A 345 -17.25 12.23 19.60
C SER A 345 -18.47 11.87 20.45
N LEU A 346 -19.64 11.73 19.82
CA LEU A 346 -20.87 11.30 20.50
C LEU A 346 -20.71 9.91 21.12
N LYS A 347 -20.16 8.96 20.37
CA LYS A 347 -19.91 7.58 20.85
C LYS A 347 -18.99 7.55 22.07
N ILE A 348 -17.91 8.33 22.05
CA ILE A 348 -16.98 8.46 23.19
C ILE A 348 -17.72 9.02 24.41
N ARG A 349 -18.43 10.15 24.28
CA ARG A 349 -19.18 10.77 25.37
C ARG A 349 -20.22 9.84 25.99
N LEU A 350 -20.99 9.15 25.16
CA LEU A 350 -22.00 8.19 25.62
C LEU A 350 -21.37 7.02 26.37
N SER A 351 -20.18 6.57 25.95
CA SER A 351 -19.45 5.48 26.63
C SER A 351 -18.81 5.89 27.95
N GLU A 352 -18.46 7.17 28.11
CA GLU A 352 -17.89 7.75 29.34
C GLU A 352 -18.98 8.18 30.34
N GLY A 353 -20.27 7.92 30.05
CA GLY A 353 -21.39 8.25 30.93
C GLY A 353 -21.84 9.71 30.87
N ALA A 354 -21.39 10.49 29.88
CA ALA A 354 -21.88 11.84 29.67
C ALA A 354 -23.28 11.81 29.02
N SER A 355 -24.30 12.28 29.75
CA SER A 355 -25.64 12.45 29.19
C SER A 355 -25.61 13.41 27.99
N PRO A 356 -26.37 13.16 26.91
CA PRO A 356 -26.42 14.05 25.75
C PRO A 356 -27.12 15.36 26.15
N GLY A 357 -26.34 16.35 26.59
CA GLY A 357 -26.81 17.71 26.83
C GLY A 357 -27.12 18.40 25.51
N PHE A 358 -28.37 18.37 25.09
CA PHE A 358 -28.92 19.33 24.13
C PHE A 358 -28.97 20.70 24.82
N SER A 359 -27.96 21.54 24.60
CA SER A 359 -28.04 22.98 24.87
C SER A 359 -27.91 23.75 23.57
N GLY A 360 -28.91 23.60 22.71
CA GLY A 360 -29.17 24.53 21.62
C GLY A 360 -29.95 25.72 22.18
N ASN A 361 -29.27 26.81 22.49
CA ASN A 361 -29.92 28.08 22.81
C ASN A 361 -30.56 28.65 21.52
N LEU A 362 -31.82 28.29 21.27
CA LEU A 362 -32.71 29.05 20.40
C LEU A 362 -33.11 30.32 21.15
N GLY A 363 -32.28 31.35 21.05
CA GLY A 363 -32.65 32.71 21.45
C GLY A 363 -33.68 33.27 20.49
N ILE A 364 -34.96 32.98 20.74
CA ILE A 364 -36.07 33.74 20.17
C ILE A 364 -36.09 35.08 20.91
N THR A 365 -35.60 36.13 20.26
CA THR A 365 -35.84 37.50 20.70
C THR A 365 -37.30 37.85 20.44
N GLU A 366 -38.13 37.75 21.47
CA GLU A 366 -39.42 38.44 21.51
C GLU A 366 -39.16 39.96 21.55
N LYS A 367 -39.58 40.64 20.48
CA LYS A 367 -39.80 42.09 20.50
C LYS A 367 -41.22 42.34 21.01
N GLN A 368 -41.37 43.21 22.02
CA GLN A 368 -42.35 44.30 22.10
C GLN A 368 -42.39 44.90 23.54
N PRO A 369 -42.97 46.11 23.76
CA PRO A 369 -43.69 46.97 22.83
C PRO A 369 -42.92 48.19 22.31
#